data_AF-A0A077DGG9-F1
#
_entry.id   AF-A0A077DGG9-F1
#
_cell.length_a   1.000
_cell.length_b   1.000
_cell.length_c   1.000
_cell.angle_alpha   90.00
_cell.angle_beta   90.00
_cell.angle_gamma   90.00
#
_symmetry.space_group_name_H-M   'P 1'
#
loop_
_entity.id
_entity.type
_entity.pdbx_description
1 polymer ?
#
loop_
_entity_poly.entity_id
_entity_poly.type
_entity_poly.pdbx_seq_one_letter_code
_entity_poly.pdbx_strand_id
1 'polypeptide(L)'
;MSVLDLPIERQREIAKICGYDSLEKWQADKRAELEENERLRAEMEAYKPTKAEIRIRIDALRKHPNAICYYQRISGDFDLTAEEVIRNLENTETID
;
A
#
# COMPACT_ATOMS: atom_id res chain seq x y z
N MET A 1 0.73 8.37 -15.09
CA MET A 1 0.42 9.80 -15.21
C MET A 1 0.49 10.39 -13.82
N SER A 2 1.53 11.17 -13.56
CA SER A 2 1.78 11.89 -12.32
C SER A 2 1.02 13.23 -12.31
N VAL A 3 0.83 13.80 -11.13
CA VAL A 3 0.38 15.20 -10.97
C VAL A 3 1.32 16.20 -11.65
N LEU A 4 2.58 15.79 -11.89
CA LEU A 4 3.59 16.57 -12.62
C LEU A 4 3.46 16.47 -14.14
N ASP A 5 2.63 15.56 -14.66
CA ASP A 5 2.34 15.47 -16.10
C ASP A 5 1.19 16.40 -16.52
N LEU A 6 0.54 17.07 -15.56
CA LEU A 6 -0.53 18.03 -15.84
C LEU A 6 0.03 19.32 -16.46
N PRO A 7 -0.78 20.10 -17.20
CA PRO A 7 -0.37 21.42 -17.66
C PRO A 7 0.06 22.33 -16.49
N ILE A 8 1.05 23.20 -16.71
CA ILE A 8 1.63 24.07 -15.67
C ILE A 8 0.59 24.89 -14.91
N GLU A 9 -0.46 25.40 -15.57
CA GLU A 9 -1.51 26.15 -14.88
C GLU A 9 -2.29 25.28 -13.89
N ARG A 10 -2.55 24.01 -14.23
CA ARG A 10 -3.17 23.06 -13.30
C ARG A 10 -2.25 22.70 -12.14
N GLN A 11 -0.95 22.57 -12.39
CA GLN A 11 0.02 22.36 -11.33
C GLN A 11 0.07 23.54 -10.35
N ARG A 12 -0.01 24.80 -10.85
CA ARG A 12 -0.08 26.00 -10.01
C ARG A 12 -1.33 26.05 -9.16
N GLU A 13 -2.49 25.73 -9.72
CA GLU A 13 -3.75 25.66 -8.97
C GLU A 13 -3.63 24.66 -7.81
N ILE A 14 -3.12 23.46 -8.09
CA ILE A 14 -2.93 22.42 -7.06
C ILE A 14 -1.90 22.86 -6.02
N ALA A 15 -0.77 23.44 -6.43
CA ALA A 15 0.24 23.94 -5.51
C ALA A 15 -0.35 24.92 -4.49
N LYS A 16 -1.19 25.87 -4.96
CA LYS A 16 -1.90 26.82 -4.08
C LYS A 16 -2.89 26.12 -3.14
N ILE A 17 -3.66 25.15 -3.64
CA ILE A 17 -4.60 24.36 -2.81
C ILE A 17 -3.83 23.58 -1.73
N CYS A 18 -2.65 23.07 -2.06
CA CYS A 18 -1.76 22.40 -1.12
C CYS A 18 -1.02 23.38 -0.16
N GLY A 19 -1.25 24.70 -0.26
CA GLY A 19 -0.64 25.70 0.62
C GLY A 19 0.78 26.12 0.22
N TYR A 20 1.19 25.89 -1.02
CA TYR A 20 2.50 26.29 -1.52
C TYR A 20 2.45 27.65 -2.21
N ASP A 21 3.36 28.54 -1.81
CA ASP A 21 3.57 29.84 -2.45
C ASP A 21 4.50 29.74 -3.69
N SER A 22 5.24 28.64 -3.81
CA SER A 22 6.16 28.38 -4.94
C SER A 22 5.80 27.08 -5.64
N LEU A 23 5.54 27.18 -6.96
CA LEU A 23 5.33 26.03 -7.82
C LEU A 23 6.57 25.13 -7.84
N GLU A 24 7.77 25.71 -7.91
CA GLU A 24 9.02 24.96 -8.00
C GLU A 24 9.25 24.12 -6.73
N LYS A 25 8.95 24.70 -5.56
CA LYS A 25 9.01 23.97 -4.28
C LYS A 25 8.01 22.83 -4.26
N TRP A 26 6.77 23.08 -4.68
CA TRP A 26 5.75 22.03 -4.77
C TRP A 26 6.16 20.91 -5.74
N GLN A 27 6.71 21.25 -6.91
CA GLN A 27 7.18 20.29 -7.90
C GLN A 27 8.38 19.47 -7.40
N ALA A 28 9.29 20.07 -6.63
CA ALA A 28 10.41 19.37 -6.01
C ALA A 28 9.93 18.35 -4.98
N ASP A 29 9.03 18.75 -4.07
CA ASP A 29 8.44 17.87 -3.07
C ASP A 29 7.68 16.71 -3.73
N LYS A 30 6.92 16.99 -4.81
CA LYS A 30 6.22 15.94 -5.56
C LYS A 30 7.15 14.98 -6.29
N ARG A 31 8.29 15.42 -6.80
CA ARG A 31 9.29 14.50 -7.36
C ARG A 31 9.87 13.57 -6.29
N ALA A 32 10.26 14.13 -5.14
CA ALA A 32 10.77 13.34 -4.02
C ALA A 32 9.73 12.33 -3.51
N GLU A 33 8.46 12.73 -3.39
CA GLU A 33 7.37 11.83 -2.99
C GLU A 33 7.16 10.71 -4.01
N LEU A 34 7.26 10.99 -5.31
CA LEU A 34 7.11 9.96 -6.35
C LEU A 34 8.28 8.97 -6.34
N GLU A 35 9.51 9.47 -6.21
CA GLU A 35 10.72 8.63 -6.11
C GLU A 35 10.66 7.73 -4.87
N GLU A 36 10.26 8.28 -3.72
CA GLU A 36 10.09 7.49 -2.49
C GLU A 36 8.97 6.46 -2.62
N ASN A 37 7.84 6.83 -3.21
CA ASN A 37 6.73 5.90 -3.45
C ASN A 37 7.12 4.78 -4.42
N GLU A 38 7.95 5.06 -5.42
CA GLU A 38 8.49 4.05 -6.32
C GLU A 38 9.42 3.10 -5.59
N ARG A 39 10.32 3.62 -4.74
CA ARG A 39 11.20 2.81 -3.88
C ARG A 39 10.39 1.92 -2.94
N LEU A 40 9.42 2.48 -2.23
CA LEU A 40 8.56 1.72 -1.30
C LEU A 40 7.75 0.66 -2.04
N ARG A 41 7.26 0.94 -3.25
CA ARG A 41 6.57 -0.05 -4.08
C ARG A 41 7.50 -1.20 -4.44
N ALA A 42 8.72 -0.91 -4.87
CA ALA A 42 9.70 -1.94 -5.18
C ALA A 42 10.07 -2.79 -3.95
N GLU A 43 10.22 -2.16 -2.78
CA GLU A 43 10.45 -2.86 -1.51
C GLU A 43 9.27 -3.76 -1.13
N MET A 44 8.03 -3.28 -1.32
CA MET A 44 6.82 -4.07 -1.07
C MET A 44 6.66 -5.24 -2.05
N GLU A 45 6.98 -5.05 -3.33
CA GLU A 45 6.94 -6.10 -4.35
C GLU A 45 8.02 -7.18 -4.10
N ALA A 46 9.18 -6.77 -3.56
CA ALA A 46 10.26 -7.69 -3.19
C ALA A 46 10.05 -8.37 -1.83
N TYR A 47 9.16 -7.86 -0.98
CA TYR A 47 8.92 -8.40 0.36
C TYR A 47 8.30 -9.79 0.28
N LYS A 48 8.99 -10.76 0.87
CA LYS A 48 8.48 -12.11 1.15
C LYS A 48 8.36 -12.29 2.66
N PRO A 49 7.19 -12.68 3.18
CA PRO A 49 7.06 -12.92 4.61
C PRO A 49 7.88 -14.13 5.03
N THR A 50 8.20 -14.21 6.31
CA THR A 50 8.72 -15.43 6.94
C THR A 50 7.58 -16.40 7.27
N LYS A 51 7.90 -17.69 7.42
CA LYS A 51 6.98 -18.71 7.95
C LYS A 51 6.45 -18.33 9.33
N ALA A 52 7.25 -17.65 10.15
CA ALA A 52 6.83 -17.20 11.48
C ALA A 52 5.76 -16.10 11.41
N GLU A 53 5.91 -15.11 10.52
CA GLU A 53 4.90 -14.07 10.30
C GLU A 53 3.60 -14.66 9.74
N ILE A 54 3.68 -15.60 8.80
CA ILE A 54 2.51 -16.32 8.29
C ILE A 54 1.79 -17.03 9.43
N ARG A 55 2.52 -17.74 10.29
CA ARG A 55 1.92 -18.46 11.44
C ARG A 55 1.20 -17.50 12.39
N ILE A 56 1.78 -16.33 12.68
CA ILE A 56 1.13 -15.30 13.52
C ILE A 56 -0.18 -14.83 12.89
N ARG A 57 -0.20 -14.60 11.57
CA ARG A 57 -1.41 -14.17 10.84
C ARG A 57 -2.50 -15.24 10.85
N ILE A 58 -2.14 -16.51 10.62
CA ILE A 58 -3.06 -17.65 10.69
C ILE A 58 -3.62 -17.80 12.12
N ASP A 59 -2.77 -17.71 13.13
CA ASP A 59 -3.20 -17.76 14.53
C ASP A 59 -4.19 -16.65 14.87
N ALA A 60 -3.96 -15.44 14.37
CA ALA A 60 -4.89 -14.32 14.55
C ALA A 60 -6.25 -14.61 13.89
N LEU A 61 -6.26 -15.13 12.66
CA LEU A 61 -7.49 -15.53 11.96
C LEU A 61 -8.28 -16.61 12.70
N ARG A 62 -7.58 -17.56 13.33
CA ARG A 62 -8.22 -18.64 14.12
C ARG A 62 -8.74 -18.18 15.48
N LYS A 63 -8.04 -17.23 16.12
CA LYS A 63 -8.35 -16.80 17.51
C LYS A 63 -9.25 -15.59 17.59
N HIS A 64 -9.26 -14.74 16.56
CA HIS A 64 -9.95 -13.47 16.57
C HIS A 64 -10.91 -13.36 15.38
N PRO A 65 -12.24 -13.38 15.62
CA PRO A 65 -13.21 -13.34 14.53
C PRO A 65 -13.14 -12.05 13.68
N ASN A 66 -12.63 -10.95 14.25
CA ASN A 66 -12.49 -9.68 13.55
C ASN A 66 -11.20 -9.58 12.70
N ALA A 67 -10.30 -10.56 12.78
CA ALA A 67 -9.06 -10.52 11.99
C ALA A 67 -9.36 -10.60 10.49
N ILE A 68 -10.47 -11.23 10.08
CA ILE A 68 -10.89 -11.31 8.68
C ILE A 68 -11.22 -9.93 8.08
N CYS A 69 -11.70 -8.98 8.90
CA CYS A 69 -12.08 -7.64 8.45
C CYS A 69 -10.90 -6.87 7.82
N TYR A 70 -9.67 -7.13 8.27
CA TYR A 70 -8.47 -6.56 7.68
C TYR A 70 -8.31 -6.99 6.21
N TYR A 71 -8.45 -8.30 5.95
CA TYR A 71 -8.26 -8.86 4.61
C TYR A 71 -9.38 -8.46 3.67
N GLN A 72 -10.63 -8.50 4.13
CA GLN A 72 -11.80 -8.06 3.36
C GLN A 72 -11.69 -6.59 2.93
N ARG A 73 -11.21 -5.72 3.84
CA ARG A 73 -11.02 -4.30 3.54
C ARG A 73 -9.92 -4.05 2.52
N ILE A 74 -8.84 -4.83 2.56
CA ILE A 74 -7.71 -4.67 1.63
C ILE A 74 -8.05 -5.25 0.26
N SER A 75 -8.71 -6.40 0.20
CA SER A 75 -9.13 -7.02 -1.07
C SER A 75 -10.32 -6.30 -1.71
N GLY A 76 -11.15 -5.63 -0.90
CA GLY A 76 -12.47 -5.14 -1.32
C GLY A 76 -13.52 -6.25 -1.44
N ASP A 77 -13.18 -7.47 -1.06
CA ASP A 77 -14.05 -8.64 -1.11
C ASP A 77 -14.56 -8.95 0.31
N PHE A 78 -15.84 -8.61 0.56
CA PHE A 78 -16.49 -8.82 1.84
C PHE A 78 -17.09 -10.23 2.01
N ASP A 79 -17.10 -11.04 0.93
CA ASP A 79 -17.51 -12.45 0.99
C ASP A 79 -16.32 -13.36 1.34
N LEU A 80 -15.10 -12.83 1.32
CA LEU A 80 -13.87 -13.53 1.66
C LEU A 80 -13.93 -14.13 3.08
N THR A 81 -13.63 -15.43 3.18
CA THR A 81 -13.67 -16.19 4.44
C THR A 81 -12.30 -16.33 5.12
N ALA A 82 -12.29 -16.57 6.42
CA ALA A 82 -11.05 -16.80 7.16
C ALA A 82 -10.31 -18.05 6.66
N GLU A 83 -11.03 -19.10 6.27
CA GLU A 83 -10.49 -20.34 5.72
C GLU A 83 -9.78 -20.12 4.38
N GLU A 84 -10.33 -19.28 3.51
CA GLU A 84 -9.70 -18.92 2.24
C GLU A 84 -8.42 -18.12 2.45
N VAL A 85 -8.45 -17.14 3.36
CA VAL A 85 -7.26 -16.37 3.71
C VAL A 85 -6.18 -17.27 4.31
N ILE A 86 -6.54 -18.17 5.23
CA ILE A 86 -5.61 -19.13 5.82
C ILE A 86 -4.98 -20.00 4.73
N ARG A 87 -5.77 -20.54 3.81
CA ARG A 87 -5.27 -21.35 2.69
C ARG A 87 -4.32 -20.58 1.79
N ASN A 88 -4.61 -19.31 1.52
CA ASN A 88 -3.72 -18.44 0.72
C ASN A 88 -2.42 -18.15 1.46
N LEU A 89 -2.48 -17.89 2.77
CA LEU A 89 -1.32 -17.69 3.62
C LEU A 89 -0.44 -18.95 3.69
N GLU A 90 -1.03 -20.14 3.79
CA GLU A 90 -0.31 -21.42 3.79
C GLU A 90 0.43 -21.70 2.47
N ASN A 91 -0.06 -21.14 1.35
CA ASN A 91 0.56 -21.26 0.03
C ASN A 91 1.46 -20.06 -0.34
N THR A 92 1.60 -19.07 0.53
CA THR A 92 2.41 -17.88 0.26
C THR A 92 3.89 -18.23 0.26
N GLU A 93 4.64 -17.80 -0.76
CA GLU A 93 6.09 -17.98 -0.82
C GLU A 93 6.78 -17.23 0.33
N THR A 94 7.65 -17.93 1.06
CA THR A 94 8.39 -17.37 2.19
C THR A 94 9.85 -17.12 1.87
N ILE A 95 10.47 -16.20 2.61
CA ILE A 95 11.92 -15.97 2.52
C ILE A 95 12.75 -17.10 3.16
N ASP A 96 12.18 -17.82 4.14
CA ASP A 96 12.79 -18.91 4.92
C ASP A 96 12.06 -20.26 4.76
#